data_AF-A0A922VG00-F1
#
_entry.id   AF-A0A922VG00-F1
#
_cell.length_a   1.000
_cell.length_b   1.000
_cell.length_c   1.000
_cell.angle_alpha   90.00
_cell.angle_beta   90.00
_cell.angle_gamma   90.00
#
_symmetry.space_group_name_H-M   'P 1'
#
loop_
_entity.id
_entity.type
_entity.pdbx_description
1 polymer ?
#
loop_
_entity_poly.entity_id
_entity_poly.type
_entity_poly.pdbx_seq_one_letter_code
_entity_poly.pdbx_strand_id
1 'polypeptide(L)'
;MIYFEDIEVGAVNRFGNYAVTREEVIEFAQKYDPQPFHLSDEAAAQTHFGRLSASGWHTCAMMMSMLVANMKDHQQAGLGSPGQEQLKWLTPVYPGDTLSVETEVLDKRV
;
A
#
# COMPACT_ATOMS: atom_id res chain seq x y z
N MET A 1 -13.42 -13.32 -16.08
CA MET A 1 -13.81 -12.02 -15.49
C MET A 1 -14.68 -12.33 -14.30
N ILE A 2 -14.33 -11.82 -13.11
CA ILE A 2 -15.02 -12.04 -11.85
C ILE A 2 -16.14 -11.01 -11.75
N TYR A 3 -17.38 -11.47 -11.57
CA TYR A 3 -18.56 -10.64 -11.33
C TYR A 3 -18.91 -10.60 -9.84
N PHE A 4 -19.88 -9.77 -9.49
CA PHE A 4 -20.33 -9.66 -8.10
C PHE A 4 -20.74 -11.03 -7.58
N GLU A 5 -21.52 -11.81 -8.33
CA GLU A 5 -22.05 -13.13 -7.98
C GLU A 5 -20.94 -14.13 -7.62
N ASP A 6 -19.77 -14.03 -8.24
CA ASP A 6 -18.62 -14.93 -8.05
C ASP A 6 -17.83 -14.62 -6.76
N ILE A 7 -18.04 -13.46 -6.13
CA ILE A 7 -17.33 -13.07 -4.91
C ILE A 7 -17.87 -13.88 -3.72
N GLU A 8 -16.97 -14.59 -3.05
CA GLU A 8 -17.24 -15.35 -1.83
C GLU A 8 -16.76 -14.59 -0.58
N VAL A 9 -17.64 -14.42 0.42
CA VAL A 9 -17.27 -13.86 1.72
C VAL A 9 -16.30 -14.81 2.43
N GLY A 10 -15.25 -14.27 3.02
CA GLY A 10 -14.15 -15.01 3.64
C GLY A 10 -13.06 -15.45 2.66
N ALA A 11 -13.18 -15.15 1.36
CA ALA A 11 -12.12 -15.41 0.40
C ALA A 11 -10.88 -14.56 0.75
N VAL A 12 -9.74 -15.25 0.94
CA VAL A 12 -8.44 -14.62 1.21
C VAL A 12 -7.55 -14.74 -0.02
N ASN A 13 -6.91 -13.65 -0.40
CA ASN A 13 -5.89 -13.63 -1.45
C ASN A 13 -4.59 -13.02 -0.92
N ARG A 14 -3.45 -13.55 -1.36
CA ARG A 14 -2.11 -13.09 -0.99
C ARG A 14 -1.27 -12.93 -2.24
N PHE A 15 -0.72 -11.74 -2.45
CA PHE A 15 -0.01 -11.40 -3.67
C PHE A 15 0.96 -10.23 -3.45
N GLY A 16 1.73 -9.92 -4.50
CA GLY A 16 2.64 -8.80 -4.50
C GLY A 16 4.02 -9.15 -3.95
N ASN A 17 5.00 -8.42 -4.48
CA ASN A 17 6.40 -8.50 -4.09
C ASN A 17 7.03 -7.16 -4.49
N TYR A 18 6.83 -6.14 -3.67
CA TYR A 18 7.21 -4.77 -3.97
C TYR A 18 8.45 -4.38 -3.16
N ALA A 19 9.60 -4.30 -3.83
CA ALA A 19 10.84 -3.86 -3.21
C ALA A 19 10.81 -2.34 -3.05
N VAL A 20 10.84 -1.86 -1.80
CA VAL A 20 10.81 -0.43 -1.48
C VAL A 20 12.22 0.13 -1.61
N THR A 21 12.42 1.03 -2.57
CA THR A 21 13.71 1.70 -2.79
C THR A 21 13.78 3.03 -2.04
N ARG A 22 15.00 3.53 -1.79
CA ARG A 22 15.18 4.81 -1.10
C ARG A 22 14.74 5.96 -2.01
N GLU A 23 15.02 5.82 -3.30
CA GLU A 23 14.79 6.80 -4.34
C GLU A 23 13.30 7.11 -4.48
N GLU A 24 12.45 6.10 -4.60
CA GLU A 24 10.99 6.29 -4.70
C GLU A 24 10.38 6.90 -3.44
N VAL A 25 10.92 6.57 -2.27
CA VAL A 25 10.44 7.11 -0.99
C VAL A 25 10.68 8.61 -0.96
N ILE A 26 11.89 9.04 -1.32
CA ILE A 26 12.24 10.45 -1.38
C ILE A 26 11.44 11.15 -2.49
N GLU A 27 11.32 10.54 -3.68
CA GLU A 27 10.56 11.11 -4.80
C GLU A 27 9.10 11.36 -4.41
N PHE A 28 8.44 10.38 -3.80
CA PHE A 28 7.08 10.53 -3.32
C PHE A 28 6.98 11.62 -2.24
N ALA A 29 7.88 11.59 -1.25
CA ALA A 29 7.87 12.54 -0.14
C ALA A 29 8.08 13.98 -0.62
N GLN A 30 9.02 14.21 -1.54
CA GLN A 30 9.25 15.54 -2.13
C GLN A 30 7.99 16.13 -2.77
N LYS A 31 7.15 15.28 -3.34
CA LYS A 31 5.95 15.71 -4.05
C LYS A 31 4.72 15.84 -3.15
N TYR A 32 4.56 14.92 -2.19
CA TYR A 32 3.28 14.74 -1.49
C TYR A 32 3.37 14.85 0.02
N ASP A 33 4.52 14.58 0.63
CA ASP A 33 4.67 14.51 2.09
C ASP A 33 6.10 14.88 2.53
N PRO A 34 6.50 16.17 2.41
CA PRO A 34 7.89 16.60 2.57
C PRO A 34 8.29 16.77 4.04
N GLN A 35 7.82 15.89 4.92
CA GLN A 35 8.29 15.87 6.30
C GLN A 35 9.76 15.42 6.34
N PRO A 36 10.62 16.03 7.18
CA PRO A 36 12.07 15.81 7.11
C PRO A 36 12.52 14.34 7.21
N PHE A 37 11.81 13.53 8.01
CA PHE A 37 12.13 12.12 8.22
C PHE A 37 11.80 11.19 7.03
N HIS A 38 11.15 11.72 5.99
CA HIS A 38 10.97 11.05 4.70
C HIS A 38 12.01 11.49 3.64
N LEU A 39 12.77 12.55 3.91
CA LEU A 39 13.63 13.21 2.93
C LEU A 39 15.12 12.97 3.16
N SER A 40 15.55 12.76 4.42
CA SER A 40 16.96 12.50 4.72
C SER A 40 17.16 11.60 5.93
N ASP A 41 18.26 10.84 5.89
CA ASP A 41 18.66 9.95 6.98
C ASP A 41 19.04 10.74 8.24
N GLU A 42 19.69 11.90 8.09
CA GLU A 42 20.10 12.76 9.19
C GLU A 42 18.91 13.34 9.97
N ALA A 43 17.87 13.75 9.26
CA ALA A 43 16.65 14.27 9.88
C ALA A 43 15.85 13.12 10.52
N ALA A 44 15.74 11.98 9.84
CA ALA A 44 15.02 10.82 10.35
C ALA A 44 15.67 10.24 11.63
N ALA A 45 17.00 10.27 11.72
CA ALA A 45 17.76 9.84 12.90
C ALA A 45 17.42 10.63 14.18
N GLN A 46 16.85 11.83 14.05
CA GLN A 46 16.44 12.68 15.17
C GLN A 46 14.98 12.43 15.60
N THR A 47 14.29 11.49 14.97
CA THR A 47 12.88 11.16 15.23
C THR A 47 12.72 9.77 15.81
N HIS A 48 11.51 9.42 16.24
CA HIS A 48 11.22 8.07 16.73
C HIS A 48 11.42 6.98 15.65
N PHE A 49 11.49 7.34 14.37
CA PHE A 49 11.71 6.39 13.28
C PHE A 49 13.15 5.88 13.24
N GLY A 50 14.12 6.66 13.73
CA GLY A 50 15.55 6.32 13.81
C GLY A 50 16.29 6.21 12.47
N ARG A 51 15.56 6.11 11.35
CA ARG A 51 16.06 6.05 9.98
C ARG A 51 14.96 6.49 9.01
N LEU A 52 15.33 6.81 7.77
CA LEU A 52 14.42 7.30 6.74
C LEU A 52 13.27 6.32 6.51
N SER A 53 12.04 6.74 6.80
CA SER A 53 10.83 5.93 6.60
C SER A 53 10.05 6.40 5.40
N ALA A 54 9.27 5.54 4.77
CA ALA A 54 8.29 5.92 3.77
C ALA A 54 7.12 6.70 4.42
N SER A 55 6.52 7.61 3.65
CA SER A 55 5.21 8.16 4.01
C SER A 55 4.16 7.04 4.10
N GLY A 56 3.26 7.14 5.07
CA GLY A 56 2.14 6.22 5.17
C GLY A 56 1.25 6.22 3.92
N TRP A 57 1.12 7.38 3.25
CA TRP A 57 0.41 7.49 1.98
C TRP A 57 1.16 6.85 0.83
N HIS A 58 2.49 6.90 0.85
CA HIS A 58 3.30 6.18 -0.13
C HIS A 58 3.06 4.67 -0.03
N THR A 59 2.98 4.14 1.19
CA THR A 59 2.65 2.73 1.44
C THR A 59 1.30 2.34 0.83
N CYS A 60 0.30 3.23 0.89
CA CYS A 60 -1.00 3.00 0.24
C CYS A 60 -0.88 2.98 -1.29
N ALA A 61 -0.05 3.85 -1.88
CA ALA A 61 0.19 3.88 -3.31
C ALA A 61 0.90 2.60 -3.81
N MET A 62 1.92 2.13 -3.08
CA MET A 62 2.60 0.87 -3.37
C MET A 62 1.63 -0.33 -3.28
N MET A 63 0.79 -0.37 -2.25
CA MET A 63 -0.28 -1.37 -2.12
C MET A 63 -1.24 -1.34 -3.32
N MET A 64 -1.70 -0.16 -3.72
CA MET A 64 -2.59 -0.01 -4.87
C MET A 64 -1.93 -0.48 -6.18
N SER A 65 -0.63 -0.21 -6.36
CA SER A 65 0.15 -0.72 -7.50
C SER A 65 0.12 -2.25 -7.56
N MET A 66 0.37 -2.93 -6.43
CA MET A 66 0.28 -4.39 -6.33
C MET A 66 -1.14 -4.91 -6.58
N LEU A 67 -2.15 -4.25 -6.01
CA LEU A 67 -3.56 -4.61 -6.18
C LEU A 67 -3.99 -4.54 -7.64
N VAL A 68 -3.67 -3.44 -8.33
CA VAL A 68 -3.99 -3.24 -9.75
C VAL A 68 -3.22 -4.24 -10.63
N ALA A 69 -1.97 -4.55 -10.30
CA ALA A 69 -1.22 -5.60 -11.00
C ALA A 69 -1.93 -6.96 -10.87
N ASN A 70 -2.35 -7.35 -9.66
CA ASN A 70 -3.09 -8.58 -9.43
C ASN A 70 -4.45 -8.60 -10.15
N MET A 71 -5.15 -7.47 -10.25
CA MET A 71 -6.42 -7.35 -10.99
C MET A 71 -6.27 -7.51 -12.50
N LYS A 72 -5.08 -7.25 -13.07
CA LYS A 72 -4.85 -7.51 -14.52
C LYS A 72 -4.85 -9.00 -14.83
N ASP A 73 -4.27 -9.80 -13.94
CA ASP A 73 -4.26 -11.27 -14.06
C ASP A 73 -5.61 -11.89 -13.67
N HIS A 74 -6.38 -11.19 -12.83
CA HIS A 74 -7.68 -11.62 -12.31
C HIS A 74 -8.76 -10.57 -12.61
N GLN A 75 -9.06 -10.36 -13.90
CA GLN A 75 -9.98 -9.30 -14.35
C GLN A 75 -11.31 -9.32 -13.60
N GLN A 76 -11.74 -8.17 -13.09
CA GLN A 76 -12.98 -7.99 -12.32
C GLN A 76 -13.89 -6.97 -13.00
N ALA A 77 -15.20 -7.15 -12.90
CA ALA A 77 -16.21 -6.22 -13.42
C ALA A 77 -16.48 -5.03 -12.47
N GLY A 78 -15.54 -4.71 -11.57
CA GLY A 78 -15.69 -3.64 -10.58
C GLY A 78 -15.72 -2.24 -11.21
N LEU A 79 -16.59 -1.37 -10.69
CA LEU A 79 -16.77 0.01 -11.18
C LEU A 79 -15.95 1.06 -10.41
N GLY A 80 -15.10 0.61 -9.48
CA GLY A 80 -14.32 1.44 -8.57
C GLY A 80 -14.74 1.26 -7.11
N SER A 81 -13.82 1.59 -6.20
CA SER A 81 -14.11 1.59 -4.75
C SER A 81 -14.74 2.92 -4.35
N PRO A 82 -15.78 2.93 -3.49
CA PRO A 82 -16.33 4.16 -2.93
C PRO A 82 -15.41 4.82 -1.89
N GLY A 83 -14.39 4.11 -1.39
CA GLY A 83 -13.42 4.66 -0.45
C GLY A 83 -12.79 3.61 0.47
N GLN A 84 -12.31 4.08 1.62
CA GLN A 84 -11.75 3.27 2.70
C GLN A 84 -12.45 3.66 4.00
N GLU A 85 -12.83 2.67 4.83
CA GLU A 85 -13.43 2.93 6.13
C GLU A 85 -12.38 3.21 7.21
N GLN A 86 -11.30 2.42 7.22
CA GLN A 86 -10.23 2.53 8.21
C GLN A 86 -8.86 2.32 7.57
N LEU A 87 -7.91 3.19 7.95
CA LEU A 87 -6.49 3.08 7.63
C LEU A 87 -5.67 3.22 8.91
N LYS A 88 -4.73 2.31 9.11
CA LYS A 88 -3.81 2.32 10.26
C LYS A 88 -2.40 1.98 9.79
N TRP A 89 -1.43 2.80 10.16
CA TRP A 89 -0.01 2.53 9.96
C TRP A 89 0.57 1.93 11.24
N LEU A 90 0.58 0.59 11.32
CA LEU A 90 1.00 -0.13 12.52
C LEU A 90 2.52 -0.20 12.67
N THR A 91 3.24 -0.24 11.55
CA THR A 91 4.70 -0.34 11.51
C THR A 91 5.20 0.54 10.36
N PRO A 92 6.26 1.35 10.59
CA PRO A 92 6.84 2.13 9.51
C PRO A 92 7.41 1.22 8.43
N VAL A 93 7.22 1.62 7.17
CA VAL A 93 7.90 1.01 6.03
C VAL A 93 9.22 1.72 5.79
N TYR A 94 10.27 0.97 5.51
CA TYR A 94 11.61 1.50 5.29
C TYR A 94 12.17 1.09 3.92
N PRO A 95 13.08 1.88 3.33
CA PRO A 95 13.86 1.42 2.19
C PRO A 95 14.57 0.10 2.50
N GLY A 96 14.55 -0.81 1.52
CA GLY A 96 15.04 -2.18 1.64
C GLY A 96 13.99 -3.19 2.10
N ASP A 97 12.82 -2.75 2.57
CA ASP A 97 11.70 -3.65 2.85
C ASP A 97 11.12 -4.21 1.54
N THR A 98 10.46 -5.36 1.64
CA THR A 98 9.65 -5.92 0.56
C THR A 98 8.23 -6.10 1.05
N LEU A 99 7.29 -5.43 0.38
CA LEU A 99 5.88 -5.45 0.74
C LEU A 99 5.13 -6.53 -0.06
N SER A 100 4.11 -7.09 0.60
CA SER A 100 3.09 -7.94 -0.01
C SER A 100 1.71 -7.52 0.52
N VAL A 101 0.66 -7.98 -0.14
CA VAL A 101 -0.73 -7.66 0.18
C VAL A 101 -1.47 -8.94 0.51
N GLU A 102 -2.27 -8.87 1.57
CA GLU A 102 -3.33 -9.82 1.85
C GLU A 102 -4.67 -9.08 1.81
N THR A 103 -5.66 -9.69 1.16
CA THR A 103 -7.03 -9.17 1.11
C THR A 103 -7.99 -10.24 1.58
N GLU A 104 -9.03 -9.83 2.31
CA GLU A 104 -10.15 -10.68 2.70
C GLU A 104 -11.46 -10.01 2.30
N VAL A 105 -12.39 -10.78 1.74
CA VAL A 105 -13.76 -10.31 1.48
C VAL A 105 -14.55 -10.42 2.77
N LEU A 106 -14.87 -9.28 3.39
CA LEU A 106 -15.58 -9.26 4.67
C LEU A 106 -17.11 -9.33 4.52
N ASP A 107 -17.65 -8.75 3.46
CA ASP A 107 -19.09 -8.60 3.23
C ASP A 107 -19.40 -8.49 1.73
N LYS A 108 -20.64 -8.81 1.37
CA LYS A 108 -21.21 -8.67 0.04
C LYS A 108 -22.71 -8.32 0.16
N ARG A 109 -23.10 -7.16 -0.39
CA ARG A 109 -24.49 -6.65 -0.34
C ARG A 109 -24.91 -6.01 -1.67
N VAL A 110 -26.19 -6.18 -2.02
CA VAL A 110 -26.89 -5.51 -3.14
C VAL A 110 -27.76 -4.37 -2.59
#